data_AF-A0A250JLW3-F1
#
_entry.id   AF-A0A250JLW3-F1
#
_cell.length_a   1.000
_cell.length_b   1.000
_cell.length_c   1.000
_cell.angle_alpha   90.00
_cell.angle_beta   90.00
_cell.angle_gamma   90.00
#
_symmetry.space_group_name_H-M   'P 1'
#
loop_
_entity.id
_entity.type
_entity.pdbx_description
1 polymer ?
#
loop_
_entity_poly.entity_id
_entity_poly.type
_entity_poly.pdbx_seq_one_letter_code
_entity_poly.pdbx_strand_id
1 'polypeptide(L)'
;MTREVLVEKTHATLSDAEKRRISKRIDALFAEAQWGELDQLLSGSLRGTSDDHWLHVRRADAWYAQGKYARAERLFQQVLRAMPRCPLARWGLANTRMARGNAEDARKLFLSLARQKPEVMGTGACGEGVRWARGLVADAHFRLGQLEEQAGATAAARRRYQAYLRILQQPAFSLESRKAANTRLRALGLPKQARR
;
A
#
# COMPACT_ATOMS: atom_id res chain seq x y z
N MET A 1 -43.59 -13.65 -20.65
CA MET A 1 -42.26 -13.01 -20.73
C MET A 1 -42.11 -12.03 -19.57
N THR A 2 -41.68 -12.50 -18.40
CA THR A 2 -41.44 -11.66 -17.23
C THR A 2 -40.02 -11.08 -17.34
N ARG A 3 -39.92 -9.77 -17.53
CA ARG A 3 -38.66 -9.03 -17.39
C ARG A 3 -38.23 -9.13 -15.92
N GLU A 4 -37.27 -9.99 -15.65
CA GLU A 4 -36.46 -9.88 -14.43
C GLU A 4 -35.75 -8.53 -14.47
N VAL A 5 -36.23 -7.61 -13.63
CA VAL A 5 -35.51 -6.40 -13.29
C VAL A 5 -34.27 -6.85 -12.54
N LEU A 6 -33.14 -6.95 -13.24
CA LEU A 6 -31.83 -6.98 -12.60
C LEU A 6 -31.70 -5.66 -11.84
N VAL A 7 -32.00 -5.71 -10.54
CA VAL A 7 -31.57 -4.70 -9.59
C VAL A 7 -30.04 -4.76 -9.60
N GLU A 8 -29.41 -3.93 -10.44
CA GLU A 8 -28.03 -3.53 -10.23
C GLU A 8 -27.98 -2.99 -8.81
N LYS A 9 -27.49 -3.82 -7.87
CA LYS A 9 -27.17 -3.38 -6.52
C LYS A 9 -26.10 -2.32 -6.69
N THR A 10 -26.53 -1.07 -6.79
CA THR A 10 -25.66 0.09 -6.80
C THR A 10 -25.05 0.10 -5.40
N HIS A 11 -23.89 -0.52 -5.27
CA HIS A 11 -23.14 -0.52 -4.02
C HIS A 11 -22.85 0.95 -3.71
N ALA A 12 -23.58 1.50 -2.73
CA ALA A 12 -23.42 2.89 -2.33
C ALA A 12 -21.97 3.09 -1.88
N THR A 13 -21.16 3.76 -2.69
CA THR A 13 -19.78 4.12 -2.37
C THR A 13 -19.77 5.45 -1.63
N LEU A 14 -18.85 5.63 -0.69
CA LEU A 14 -18.69 6.92 -0.01
C LEU A 14 -18.36 8.03 -1.02
N SER A 15 -18.98 9.19 -0.86
CA SER A 15 -18.58 10.41 -1.58
C SER A 15 -17.16 10.83 -1.18
N ASP A 16 -16.49 11.62 -2.03
CA ASP A 16 -15.13 12.09 -1.73
C ASP A 16 -15.06 12.92 -0.44
N ALA A 17 -16.12 13.69 -0.13
CA ALA A 17 -16.19 14.46 1.12
C ALA A 17 -16.28 13.54 2.35
N GLU A 18 -17.07 12.47 2.27
CA GLU A 18 -17.17 11.47 3.33
C GLU A 18 -15.87 10.70 3.49
N LYS A 19 -15.24 10.27 2.39
CA LYS A 19 -13.91 9.62 2.42
C LYS A 19 -12.89 10.51 3.08
N ARG A 20 -12.82 11.80 2.76
CA ARG A 20 -11.91 12.75 3.42
C ARG A 20 -12.18 12.87 4.92
N ARG A 21 -13.45 12.99 5.33
CA ARG A 21 -13.84 13.10 6.74
C ARG A 21 -13.47 11.83 7.52
N ILE A 22 -13.79 10.66 6.95
CA ILE A 22 -13.51 9.36 7.56
C ILE A 22 -12.00 9.10 7.60
N SER A 23 -11.27 9.40 6.52
CA SER A 23 -9.80 9.24 6.46
C SER A 23 -9.11 10.01 7.58
N LYS A 24 -9.46 11.29 7.78
CA LYS A 24 -8.86 12.10 8.87
C LYS A 24 -9.06 11.46 10.25
N ARG A 25 -10.24 10.89 10.50
CA ARG A 25 -10.53 10.18 11.75
C ARG A 25 -9.76 8.87 11.84
N ILE A 26 -9.71 8.10 10.76
CA ILE A 26 -8.91 6.87 10.68
C ILE A 26 -7.45 7.16 11.01
N ASP A 27 -6.86 8.19 10.38
CA ASP A 27 -5.46 8.55 10.57
C ASP A 27 -5.16 8.96 12.02
N ALA A 28 -6.05 9.72 12.67
CA ALA A 28 -5.94 10.06 14.08
C ALA A 28 -5.97 8.81 14.98
N LEU A 29 -6.95 7.92 14.76
CA LEU A 29 -7.10 6.68 15.53
C LEU A 29 -5.91 5.73 15.33
N PHE A 30 -5.30 5.72 14.13
CA PHE A 30 -4.05 5.02 13.85
C PHE A 30 -2.89 5.59 14.67
N ALA A 31 -2.73 6.91 14.67
CA ALA A 31 -1.64 7.59 15.37
C ALA A 31 -1.72 7.35 16.89
N GLU A 32 -2.93 7.30 17.44
CA GLU A 32 -3.19 7.06 18.87
C GLU A 32 -3.33 5.57 19.22
N ALA A 33 -3.20 4.68 18.24
CA ALA A 33 -3.38 3.23 18.40
C ALA A 33 -4.73 2.84 19.05
N GLN A 34 -5.78 3.65 18.85
CA GLN A 34 -7.12 3.42 19.37
C GLN A 34 -7.87 2.38 18.52
N TRP A 35 -7.41 1.12 18.58
CA TRP A 35 -7.88 0.04 17.69
C TRP A 35 -9.37 -0.29 17.84
N GLY A 36 -9.92 -0.16 19.06
CA GLY A 36 -11.34 -0.41 19.33
C GLY A 36 -12.24 0.60 18.64
N GLU A 37 -11.93 1.89 18.81
CA GLU A 37 -12.65 2.99 18.16
C GLU A 37 -12.49 2.95 16.63
N LEU A 38 -11.30 2.58 16.15
CA LEU A 38 -11.06 2.40 14.72
C LEU A 38 -11.94 1.28 14.13
N ASP A 39 -12.04 0.14 14.80
CA ASP A 39 -12.91 -0.95 14.35
C ASP A 39 -14.38 -0.54 14.37
N GLN A 40 -14.82 0.17 15.42
CA GLN A 40 -16.19 0.71 15.50
C GLN A 40 -16.48 1.70 14.37
N LEU A 41 -15.56 2.62 14.07
CA LEU A 41 -15.69 3.59 12.97
C LEU A 41 -15.80 2.88 11.62
N LEU A 42 -14.92 1.91 11.35
CA LEU A 42 -14.91 1.16 10.09
C LEU A 42 -16.17 0.29 9.96
N SER A 43 -16.58 -0.38 11.03
CA SER A 43 -17.80 -1.21 11.07
C SER A 43 -19.06 -0.36 10.89
N GLY A 44 -19.13 0.81 11.53
CA GLY A 44 -20.23 1.75 11.34
C GLY A 44 -20.31 2.28 9.92
N SER A 45 -19.16 2.61 9.32
CA SER A 45 -19.09 3.11 7.94
C SER A 45 -19.55 2.05 6.94
N LEU A 46 -19.11 0.80 7.11
CA LEU A 46 -19.51 -0.34 6.27
C LEU A 46 -20.98 -0.79 6.43
N ARG A 47 -21.68 -0.37 7.49
CA ARG A 47 -23.13 -0.62 7.61
C ARG A 47 -23.95 0.33 6.74
N GLY A 48 -23.46 1.55 6.53
CA GLY A 48 -24.11 2.57 5.70
C GLY A 48 -23.76 2.48 4.22
N THR A 49 -22.64 1.84 3.88
CA THR A 49 -22.18 1.62 2.50
C THR A 49 -21.94 0.14 2.25
N SER A 50 -22.51 -0.38 1.16
CA SER A 50 -22.33 -1.78 0.81
C SER A 50 -20.93 -2.00 0.21
N ASP A 51 -20.05 -2.71 0.93
CA ASP A 51 -18.78 -3.28 0.44
C ASP A 51 -17.81 -2.29 -0.23
N ASP A 52 -17.60 -1.12 0.39
CA ASP A 52 -16.59 -0.17 -0.10
C ASP A 52 -15.17 -0.76 0.11
N HIS A 53 -14.55 -1.17 -1.00
CA HIS A 53 -13.20 -1.74 -1.02
C HIS A 53 -12.17 -0.88 -0.26
N TRP A 54 -12.32 0.44 -0.25
CA TRP A 54 -11.43 1.35 0.46
C TRP A 54 -11.52 1.14 1.98
N LEU A 55 -12.72 1.00 2.54
CA LEU A 55 -12.91 0.71 3.97
C LEU A 55 -12.33 -0.66 4.35
N HIS A 56 -12.47 -1.66 3.47
CA HIS A 56 -11.86 -2.98 3.68
C HIS A 56 -10.33 -2.93 3.67
N VAL A 57 -9.73 -2.13 2.79
CA VAL A 57 -8.28 -1.84 2.83
C VAL A 57 -7.90 -1.21 4.16
N ARG A 58 -8.60 -0.14 4.60
CA ARG A 58 -8.27 0.55 5.86
C ARG A 58 -8.38 -0.36 7.08
N ARG A 59 -9.33 -1.29 7.10
CA ARG A 59 -9.42 -2.35 8.11
C ARG A 59 -8.23 -3.31 8.06
N ALA A 60 -7.82 -3.72 6.87
CA ALA A 60 -6.67 -4.60 6.70
C ALA A 60 -5.35 -3.91 7.12
N ASP A 61 -5.20 -2.61 6.83
CA ASP A 61 -4.10 -1.78 7.31
C ASP A 61 -4.07 -1.74 8.85
N ALA A 62 -5.24 -1.63 9.50
CA ALA A 62 -5.34 -1.64 10.95
C ALA A 62 -4.88 -2.96 11.56
N TRP A 63 -5.27 -4.08 10.94
CA TRP A 63 -4.78 -5.40 11.35
C TRP A 63 -3.29 -5.58 11.09
N TYR A 64 -2.76 -5.03 9.99
CA TYR A 64 -1.33 -5.04 9.72
C TYR A 64 -0.56 -4.27 10.79
N ALA A 65 -1.00 -3.07 11.17
CA ALA A 65 -0.37 -2.26 12.21
C ALA A 65 -0.37 -2.95 13.60
N GLN A 66 -1.39 -3.78 13.87
CA GLN A 66 -1.49 -4.60 15.08
C GLN A 66 -0.68 -5.91 15.02
N GLY A 67 0.10 -6.15 13.96
CA GLY A 67 0.83 -7.42 13.75
C GLY A 67 -0.05 -8.62 13.40
N LYS A 68 -1.36 -8.42 13.16
CA LYS A 68 -2.33 -9.46 12.80
C LYS A 68 -2.23 -9.82 11.31
N TYR A 69 -1.02 -10.15 10.84
CA TYR A 69 -0.69 -10.30 9.43
C TYR A 69 -1.56 -11.34 8.71
N ALA A 70 -1.87 -12.47 9.34
CA ALA A 70 -2.74 -13.49 8.73
C ALA A 70 -4.19 -13.01 8.51
N ARG A 71 -4.69 -12.06 9.31
CA ARG A 71 -6.01 -11.45 9.10
C ARG A 71 -5.94 -10.38 8.01
N ALA A 72 -4.93 -9.51 8.07
CA ALA A 72 -4.69 -8.48 7.07
C ALA A 72 -4.55 -9.08 5.66
N GLU A 73 -3.73 -10.13 5.53
CA GLU A 73 -3.47 -10.81 4.26
C GLU A 73 -4.75 -11.33 3.59
N ARG A 74 -5.59 -12.05 4.37
CA ARG A 74 -6.85 -12.60 3.86
C ARG A 74 -7.78 -11.50 3.34
N LEU A 75 -7.85 -10.37 4.06
CA LEU A 75 -8.70 -9.26 3.66
C LEU A 75 -8.14 -8.52 2.44
N PHE A 76 -6.83 -8.27 2.36
CA PHE A 76 -6.23 -7.71 1.15
C PHE A 76 -6.45 -8.61 -0.08
N GLN A 77 -6.34 -9.93 0.07
CA GLN A 77 -6.64 -10.88 -1.00
C GLN A 77 -8.11 -10.83 -1.41
N GLN A 78 -9.04 -10.71 -0.45
CA GLN A 78 -10.46 -10.52 -0.75
C GLN A 78 -10.70 -9.24 -1.55
N VAL A 79 -10.12 -8.13 -1.13
CA VAL A 79 -10.19 -6.87 -1.89
C VAL A 79 -9.63 -7.04 -3.28
N LEU A 80 -8.50 -7.73 -3.47
CA LEU A 80 -7.90 -7.95 -4.78
C LEU A 80 -8.69 -8.92 -5.67
N ARG A 81 -9.54 -9.80 -5.11
CA ARG A 81 -10.48 -10.60 -5.92
C ARG A 81 -11.58 -9.72 -6.52
N ALA A 82 -12.12 -8.78 -5.74
CA ALA A 82 -13.14 -7.85 -6.19
C ALA A 82 -12.57 -6.72 -7.07
N MET A 83 -11.40 -6.21 -6.69
CA MET A 83 -10.71 -5.08 -7.32
C MET A 83 -9.27 -5.47 -7.70
N PRO A 84 -9.06 -6.25 -8.77
CA PRO A 84 -7.74 -6.78 -9.13
C PRO A 84 -6.66 -5.74 -9.37
N ARG A 85 -7.04 -4.50 -9.72
CA ARG A 85 -6.10 -3.40 -9.96
C ARG A 85 -5.89 -2.48 -8.77
N CYS A 86 -6.50 -2.75 -7.60
CA CYS A 86 -6.37 -1.92 -6.40
C CYS A 86 -4.89 -1.77 -5.95
N PRO A 87 -4.27 -0.58 -6.08
CA PRO A 87 -2.89 -0.35 -5.67
C PRO A 87 -2.74 -0.35 -4.15
N LEU A 88 -3.76 0.15 -3.41
CA LEU A 88 -3.79 0.14 -1.95
C LEU A 88 -3.74 -1.29 -1.38
N ALA A 89 -4.63 -2.18 -1.83
CA ALA A 89 -4.66 -3.56 -1.37
C ALA A 89 -3.40 -4.33 -1.77
N ARG A 90 -2.85 -4.06 -2.97
CA ARG A 90 -1.59 -4.64 -3.42
C ARG A 90 -0.40 -4.20 -2.56
N TRP A 91 -0.34 -2.93 -2.19
CA TRP A 91 0.67 -2.39 -1.28
C TRP A 91 0.58 -3.03 0.10
N GLY A 92 -0.62 -3.08 0.68
CA GLY A 92 -0.86 -3.73 1.97
C GLY A 92 -0.50 -5.21 1.97
N LEU A 93 -0.89 -5.94 0.92
CA LEU A 93 -0.51 -7.36 0.75
C LEU A 93 1.00 -7.53 0.62
N ALA A 94 1.68 -6.68 -0.16
CA ALA A 94 3.14 -6.76 -0.34
C ALA A 94 3.89 -6.57 0.99
N ASN A 95 3.54 -5.55 1.76
CA ASN A 95 4.12 -5.32 3.08
C ASN A 95 3.78 -6.47 4.06
N THR A 96 2.55 -6.98 4.03
CA THR A 96 2.15 -8.12 4.86
C THR A 96 2.96 -9.37 4.54
N ARG A 97 3.16 -9.68 3.25
CA ARG A 97 4.00 -10.81 2.81
C ARG A 97 5.46 -10.61 3.23
N MET A 98 5.99 -9.39 3.12
CA MET A 98 7.33 -9.06 3.57
C MET A 98 7.48 -9.27 5.08
N ALA A 99 6.54 -8.78 5.89
CA ALA A 99 6.54 -8.94 7.35
C ALA A 99 6.44 -10.42 7.80
N ARG A 100 5.81 -11.27 6.99
CA ARG A 100 5.72 -12.71 7.22
C ARG A 100 6.92 -13.51 6.69
N GLY A 101 7.95 -12.86 6.15
CA GLY A 101 9.14 -13.52 5.59
C GLY A 101 8.95 -14.08 4.17
N ASN A 102 7.79 -13.84 3.54
CA ASN A 102 7.50 -14.30 2.17
C ASN A 102 8.08 -13.31 1.15
N ALA A 103 9.42 -13.21 1.10
CA ALA A 103 10.16 -12.19 0.35
C ALA A 103 9.86 -12.22 -1.17
N GLU A 104 9.81 -13.40 -1.79
CA GLU A 104 9.56 -13.51 -3.24
C GLU A 104 8.15 -13.06 -3.64
N ASP A 105 7.14 -13.37 -2.84
CA ASP A 105 5.76 -12.91 -3.09
C ASP A 105 5.66 -11.39 -2.92
N ALA A 106 6.26 -10.85 -1.86
CA ALA A 106 6.32 -9.41 -1.64
C ALA A 106 7.00 -8.71 -2.81
N ARG A 107 8.13 -9.26 -3.29
CA ARG A 107 8.89 -8.76 -4.43
C ARG A 107 8.03 -8.67 -5.70
N LYS A 108 7.26 -9.71 -6.03
CA LYS A 108 6.35 -9.71 -7.19
C LYS A 108 5.30 -8.61 -7.10
N LEU A 109 4.72 -8.41 -5.92
CA LEU A 109 3.69 -7.39 -5.69
C LEU A 109 4.28 -5.96 -5.77
N PHE A 110 5.43 -5.71 -5.15
CA PHE A 110 6.10 -4.41 -5.28
C PHE A 110 6.58 -4.14 -6.70
N LEU A 111 7.07 -5.14 -7.43
CA LEU A 111 7.41 -5.01 -8.86
C LEU A 111 6.20 -4.60 -9.70
N SER A 112 5.02 -5.16 -9.41
CA SER A 112 3.77 -4.79 -10.07
C SER A 112 3.37 -3.34 -9.78
N LEU A 113 3.61 -2.83 -8.58
CA LEU A 113 3.38 -1.42 -8.25
C LEU A 113 4.39 -0.51 -8.94
N ALA A 114 5.68 -0.86 -8.87
CA ALA A 114 6.77 -0.07 -9.44
C ALA A 114 6.70 0.12 -10.97
N ARG A 115 5.99 -0.76 -11.68
CA ARG A 115 5.80 -0.69 -13.14
C ARG A 115 4.61 0.17 -13.57
N GLN A 116 3.75 0.57 -12.65
CA GLN A 116 2.55 1.34 -12.98
C GLN A 116 2.88 2.82 -13.19
N LYS A 117 2.16 3.44 -14.12
CA LYS A 117 2.23 4.90 -14.32
C LYS A 117 1.43 5.60 -13.22
N PRO A 118 2.03 6.53 -12.44
CA PRO A 118 1.34 7.25 -11.38
C PRO A 118 0.05 7.95 -11.83
N GLU A 119 0.00 8.43 -13.07
CA GLU A 119 -1.14 9.12 -13.65
C GLU A 119 -2.34 8.18 -13.78
N VAL A 120 -2.10 6.95 -14.23
CA VAL A 120 -3.13 5.91 -14.37
C VAL A 120 -3.54 5.36 -13.01
N MET A 121 -2.58 5.08 -12.14
CA MET A 121 -2.84 4.54 -10.80
C MET A 121 -3.60 5.54 -9.92
N GLY A 122 -3.16 6.80 -9.93
CA GLY A 122 -3.69 7.85 -9.05
C GLY A 122 -5.09 8.34 -9.41
N THR A 123 -5.54 8.09 -10.65
CA THR A 123 -6.87 8.47 -11.15
C THR A 123 -7.83 7.28 -11.31
N GLY A 124 -7.36 6.06 -11.04
CA GLY A 124 -8.19 4.87 -11.07
C GLY A 124 -9.16 4.79 -9.89
N ALA A 125 -10.07 3.80 -9.90
CA ALA A 125 -11.12 3.62 -8.89
C ALA A 125 -10.61 3.52 -7.43
N CYS A 126 -9.36 3.11 -7.24
CA CYS A 126 -8.69 2.97 -5.95
C CYS A 126 -7.56 4.01 -5.75
N GLY A 127 -7.44 4.98 -6.64
CA GLY A 127 -6.39 5.98 -6.63
C GLY A 127 -6.69 7.12 -5.66
N GLU A 128 -5.67 7.60 -4.95
CA GLU A 128 -5.78 8.75 -4.03
C GLU A 128 -5.05 9.99 -4.60
N GLY A 129 -5.03 10.11 -5.93
CA GLY A 129 -4.37 11.20 -6.67
C GLY A 129 -2.95 10.87 -7.13
N VAL A 130 -2.47 11.63 -8.13
CA VAL A 130 -1.19 11.35 -8.81
C VAL A 130 0.01 11.55 -7.89
N ARG A 131 -0.03 12.54 -6.97
CA ARG A 131 1.05 12.77 -5.99
C ARG A 131 1.20 11.61 -5.02
N TRP A 132 0.08 11.04 -4.57
CA TRP A 132 0.06 9.85 -3.74
C TRP A 132 0.59 8.64 -4.52
N ALA A 133 0.09 8.41 -5.74
CA ALA A 133 0.50 7.28 -6.57
C ALA A 133 2.00 7.32 -6.90
N ARG A 134 2.55 8.50 -7.17
CA ARG A 134 3.99 8.69 -7.39
C ARG A 134 4.80 8.30 -6.16
N GLY A 135 4.31 8.66 -4.97
CA GLY A 135 4.89 8.24 -3.70
C GLY A 135 4.86 6.73 -3.52
N LEU A 136 3.72 6.10 -3.78
CA LEU A 136 3.58 4.64 -3.72
C LEU A 136 4.55 3.91 -4.66
N VAL A 137 4.69 4.40 -5.90
CA VAL A 137 5.65 3.85 -6.88
C VAL A 137 7.09 4.02 -6.37
N ALA A 138 7.42 5.18 -5.79
CA ALA A 138 8.72 5.40 -5.17
C ALA A 138 8.94 4.42 -4.01
N ASP A 139 8.02 4.37 -3.04
CA ASP A 139 8.15 3.51 -1.86
C ASP A 139 8.19 2.01 -2.25
N ALA A 140 7.53 1.59 -3.33
CA ALA A 140 7.68 0.25 -3.89
C ALA A 140 9.12 -0.01 -4.38
N HIS A 141 9.76 0.96 -5.04
CA HIS A 141 11.19 0.88 -5.34
C HIS A 141 12.04 0.82 -4.08
N PHE A 142 11.72 1.56 -3.02
CA PHE A 142 12.45 1.51 -1.76
C PHE A 142 12.36 0.12 -1.10
N ARG A 143 11.15 -0.44 -0.98
CA ARG A 143 10.91 -1.79 -0.44
C ARG A 143 11.60 -2.87 -1.27
N LEU A 144 11.58 -2.75 -2.60
CA LEU A 144 12.38 -3.62 -3.48
C LEU A 144 13.88 -3.50 -3.19
N GLY A 145 14.39 -2.29 -2.96
CA GLY A 145 15.78 -2.08 -2.54
C GLY A 145 16.13 -2.90 -1.30
N GLN A 146 15.27 -2.86 -0.28
CA GLN A 146 15.46 -3.62 0.97
C GLN A 146 15.45 -5.14 0.75
N LEU A 147 14.53 -5.65 -0.09
CA LEU A 147 14.48 -7.07 -0.45
C LEU A 147 15.74 -7.52 -1.20
N GLU A 148 16.24 -6.71 -2.13
CA GLU A 148 17.46 -7.02 -2.87
C GLU A 148 18.71 -6.94 -1.96
N GLU A 149 18.73 -6.05 -0.95
CA GLU A 149 19.79 -6.05 0.08
C GLU A 149 19.79 -7.35 0.89
N GLN A 150 18.61 -7.80 1.32
CA GLN A 150 18.45 -9.07 2.06
C GLN A 150 18.89 -10.28 1.23
N ALA A 151 18.65 -10.24 -0.08
CA ALA A 151 19.11 -11.27 -1.02
C ALA A 151 20.61 -11.16 -1.37
N GLY A 152 21.34 -10.15 -0.86
CA GLY A 152 22.74 -9.91 -1.21
C GLY A 152 22.96 -9.33 -2.62
N ALA A 153 21.91 -8.96 -3.33
CA ALA A 153 21.94 -8.42 -4.68
C ALA A 153 22.25 -6.92 -4.71
N THR A 154 23.47 -6.55 -4.29
CA THR A 154 23.93 -5.15 -4.12
C THR A 154 23.64 -4.26 -5.33
N ALA A 155 23.94 -4.73 -6.54
CA ALA A 155 23.72 -3.95 -7.76
C ALA A 155 22.23 -3.70 -8.02
N ALA A 156 21.36 -4.69 -7.76
CA ALA A 156 19.91 -4.55 -7.90
C ALA A 156 19.36 -3.58 -6.85
N ALA A 157 19.79 -3.70 -5.59
CA ALA A 157 19.42 -2.78 -4.52
C ALA A 157 19.77 -1.32 -4.86
N ARG A 158 20.98 -1.07 -5.36
CA ARG A 158 21.40 0.28 -5.80
C ARG A 158 20.49 0.85 -6.88
N ARG A 159 20.18 0.06 -7.92
CA ARG A 159 19.26 0.49 -8.99
C ARG A 159 17.88 0.86 -8.44
N ARG A 160 17.39 0.11 -7.45
CA ARG A 160 16.09 0.38 -6.82
C ARG A 160 16.08 1.69 -6.04
N TYR A 161 17.08 1.94 -5.19
CA TYR A 161 17.17 3.20 -4.45
C TYR A 161 17.43 4.42 -5.36
N GLN A 162 18.18 4.25 -6.45
CA GLN A 162 18.35 5.32 -7.45
C GLN A 162 17.03 5.62 -8.17
N ALA A 163 16.23 4.61 -8.50
CA ALA A 163 14.91 4.82 -9.10
C ALA A 163 13.97 5.56 -8.15
N TYR A 164 13.96 5.20 -6.87
CA TYR A 164 13.24 5.92 -5.82
C TYR A 164 13.61 7.43 -5.82
N LEU A 165 14.90 7.77 -5.78
CA LEU A 165 15.35 9.16 -5.78
C LEU A 165 14.96 9.90 -7.07
N ARG A 166 15.02 9.23 -8.23
CA ARG A 166 14.61 9.81 -9.52
C ARG A 166 13.12 10.16 -9.53
N ILE A 167 12.27 9.26 -9.03
CA ILE A 167 10.82 9.50 -8.95
C ILE A 167 10.53 10.72 -8.04
N LEU A 168 11.27 10.84 -6.93
CA LEU A 168 11.15 11.98 -6.02
C LEU A 168 11.73 13.29 -6.56
N GLN A 169 12.21 13.37 -7.81
CA GLN A 169 12.47 14.68 -8.44
C GLN A 169 11.16 15.44 -8.73
N GLN A 170 10.04 14.72 -8.80
CA GLN A 170 8.70 15.28 -8.90
C GLN A 170 7.99 15.25 -7.54
N PRO A 171 7.00 16.13 -7.29
CA PRO A 171 6.24 16.15 -6.03
C PRO A 171 5.52 14.81 -5.76
N ALA A 172 5.79 14.21 -4.61
CA ALA A 172 5.24 12.91 -4.21
C ALA A 172 5.05 12.86 -2.68
N PHE A 173 4.06 12.11 -2.22
CA PHE A 173 3.91 11.77 -0.80
C PHE A 173 4.53 10.40 -0.53
N SER A 174 5.78 10.39 -0.09
CA SER A 174 6.56 9.18 0.17
C SER A 174 6.59 8.90 1.67
N LEU A 175 6.50 7.63 2.05
CA LEU A 175 6.70 7.17 3.43
C LEU A 175 8.18 7.26 3.83
N GLU A 176 9.07 6.98 2.89
CA GLU A 176 10.51 7.03 3.11
C GLU A 176 11.07 8.42 2.79
N SER A 177 12.32 8.70 3.20
CA SER A 177 12.97 9.98 2.92
C SER A 177 14.09 9.86 1.89
N ARG A 178 14.41 10.96 1.19
CA ARG A 178 15.61 11.01 0.31
C ARG A 178 16.89 10.72 1.10
N LYS A 179 16.95 11.19 2.35
CA LYS A 179 18.05 10.91 3.29
C LYS A 179 18.20 9.41 3.53
N ALA A 180 17.11 8.69 3.81
CA ALA A 180 17.13 7.25 4.03
C ALA A 180 17.69 6.48 2.81
N ALA A 181 17.24 6.81 1.60
CA ALA A 181 17.75 6.16 0.38
C ALA A 181 19.23 6.45 0.14
N ASN A 182 19.68 7.70 0.37
CA ASN A 182 21.10 8.05 0.27
C ASN A 182 21.97 7.30 1.29
N THR A 183 21.49 7.13 2.53
CA THR A 183 22.17 6.32 3.54
C THR A 183 22.35 4.88 3.07
N ARG A 184 21.30 4.26 2.52
CA ARG A 184 21.37 2.90 1.95
C ARG A 184 22.35 2.82 0.78
N LEU A 185 22.31 3.77 -0.15
CA LEU A 185 23.24 3.81 -1.29
C LEU A 185 24.71 3.93 -0.87
N ARG A 186 25.01 4.74 0.16
CA ARG A 186 26.35 4.85 0.74
C ARG A 186 26.80 3.52 1.33
N ALA A 187 25.94 2.86 2.12
CA ALA A 187 26.24 1.55 2.70
C ALA A 187 26.55 0.49 1.64
N LEU A 188 25.85 0.52 0.50
CA LEU A 188 26.08 -0.38 -0.65
C LEU A 188 27.31 -0.03 -1.50
N GLY A 189 28.00 1.07 -1.19
CA GLY A 189 29.27 1.48 -1.82
C GLY A 189 30.50 1.26 -0.94
N LEU A 190 30.31 0.99 0.35
CA LEU A 190 31.40 0.66 1.26
C LEU A 190 31.73 -0.83 1.12
N PRO A 191 33.01 -1.22 0.97
CA PRO A 191 33.39 -2.62 1.03
C PRO A 191 32.96 -3.19 2.40
N LYS A 192 32.33 -4.37 2.41
CA LYS A 192 32.04 -5.09 3.66
C LYS A 192 33.38 -5.31 4.35
N GLN A 193 33.66 -4.58 5.44
CA GLN A 193 34.82 -4.86 6.27
C GLN A 193 34.74 -6.34 6.67
N ALA A 194 35.77 -7.11 6.27
CA ALA A 194 35.88 -8.51 6.64
C ALA A 194 35.79 -8.59 8.16
N ARG A 195 34.74 -9.26 8.67
CA ARG A 195 34.69 -9.62 10.09
C ARG A 195 35.90 -10.52 10.34
N ARG A 196 36.88 -9.99 11.08
CA ARG A 196 37.97 -10.79 11.66
C ARG A 196 37.41 -11.69 12.73
#